data_AF-A0A962TPV2-F1
#
_entry.id   AF-A0A962TPV2-F1
#
_cell.length_a   1.000
_cell.length_b   1.000
_cell.length_c   1.000
_cell.angle_alpha   90.00
_cell.angle_beta   90.00
_cell.angle_gamma   90.00
#
_symmetry.space_group_name_H-M   'P 1'
#
loop_
_entity.id
_entity.type
_entity.pdbx_description
1 polymer ?
#
loop_
_entity_poly.entity_id
_entity_poly.type
_entity_poly.pdbx_seq_one_letter_code
_entity_poly.pdbx_strand_id
1 'polypeptide(L)' 'MLQTIATVPTPRMIELLELIELANQRDAEPRLTHYLYQCRRTGYEPPPELLQLARDNIERKRQVF' A
#
# COMPACT_ATOMS: atom_id res chain seq x y z
N MET A 1 -23.94 7.48 10.65
CA MET A 1 -23.02 6.55 11.31
C MET A 1 -21.61 7.04 11.02
N LEU A 2 -20.86 7.51 12.03
CA LEU A 2 -19.42 7.73 11.84
C LEU A 2 -18.80 6.33 11.69
N GLN A 3 -18.44 5.95 10.46
CA GLN A 3 -17.51 4.84 10.27
C GLN A 3 -16.19 5.32 10.85
N THR A 4 -15.89 4.89 12.07
CA THR A 4 -14.58 5.05 12.67
C THR A 4 -13.61 4.27 11.79
N ILE A 5 -12.99 4.94 10.81
CA ILE A 5 -11.85 4.40 10.09
C ILE A 5 -10.85 4.07 11.19
N ALA A 6 -10.62 2.78 11.45
CA ALA A 6 -9.62 2.37 12.41
C ALA A 6 -8.31 3.01 11.94
N THR A 7 -7.81 3.97 12.71
CA THR A 7 -6.57 4.67 12.41
C THR A 7 -5.51 3.62 12.12
N VAL A 8 -4.98 3.62 10.90
CA VAL A 8 -3.97 2.65 10.48
C VAL A 8 -2.85 2.70 11.52
N PRO A 9 -2.50 1.57 12.17
CA PRO A 9 -1.44 1.56 13.16
C PRO A 9 -0.18 2.16 12.54
N THR A 10 0.54 3.02 13.27
CA THR A 10 1.76 3.67 12.77
C THR A 10 2.74 2.71 12.06
N PRO A 11 2.97 1.47 12.56
CA PRO A 11 3.82 0.50 11.85
C PRO A 11 3.31 0.13 10.44
N ARG A 12 1.98 0.01 10.26
CA ARG A 12 1.35 -0.30 8.97
C ARG A 12 1.37 0.88 8.01
N MET A 13 1.39 2.09 8.54
CA MET A 13 1.57 3.30 7.74
C MET A 13 3.01 3.37 7.21
N ILE A 14 3.99 3.12 8.08
CA ILE A 14 5.42 3.07 7.70
C ILE A 14 5.65 2.01 6.63
N GLU A 15 5.11 0.80 6.82
CA GLU A 15 5.20 -0.29 5.83
C GLU A 15 4.66 0.13 4.45
N LEU A 16 3.55 0.87 4.40
CA LEU A 16 2.99 1.36 3.13
C LEU A 16 3.88 2.41 2.46
N LEU A 17 4.45 3.33 3.24
CA LEU A 17 5.38 4.34 2.71
C LEU A 17 6.65 3.68 2.14
N GLU A 18 7.21 2.70 2.85
CA GLU A 18 8.36 1.93 2.36
C GLU A 18 8.03 1.16 1.07
N LEU A 19 6.80 0.66 0.93
CA LEU A 19 6.34 0.01 -0.31
C LEU A 19 6.23 0.99 -1.47
N ILE A 20 5.78 2.21 -1.24
CA ILE A 20 5.71 3.26 -2.27
C ILE A 20 7.12 3.62 -2.75
N GLU A 21 8.08 3.79 -1.82
CA GLU A 21 9.48 4.03 -2.17
C GLU A 21 10.10 2.86 -2.92
N LEU A 22 9.83 1.62 -2.48
CA LEU A 22 10.31 0.43 -3.16
C LEU A 22 9.71 0.30 -4.57
N ALA A 23 8.42 0.59 -4.74
CA ALA A 23 7.73 0.57 -6.04
C ALA A 23 8.37 1.55 -7.03
N ASN A 24 9.00 2.63 -6.56
CA ASN A 24 9.77 3.54 -7.40
C ASN A 24 11.14 2.97 -7.82
N GLN A 25 11.71 2.02 -7.07
CA GLN A 25 13.02 1.44 -7.33
C GLN A 25 12.97 0.08 -8.04
N ARG A 26 12.03 -0.79 -7.65
CA ARG A 26 11.92 -2.19 -8.10
C ARG A 26 10.47 -2.64 -8.23
N ASP A 27 10.26 -3.85 -8.73
CA ASP A 27 8.96 -4.50 -8.69
C ASP A 27 8.51 -4.72 -7.24
N ALA A 28 7.39 -4.12 -6.88
CA ALA A 28 6.82 -4.14 -5.52
C ALA A 28 5.46 -4.84 -5.46
N GLU A 29 4.96 -5.36 -6.59
CA GLU A 29 3.64 -5.98 -6.72
C GLU A 29 3.42 -7.17 -5.75
N PRO A 30 4.41 -8.07 -5.54
CA PRO A 30 4.27 -9.16 -4.55
C PRO A 30 4.16 -8.63 -3.12
N ARG A 31 4.91 -7.58 -2.77
CA ARG A 31 4.88 -7.01 -1.43
C ARG A 31 3.63 -6.18 -1.17
N LEU A 32 3.15 -5.43 -2.16
CA LEU A 32 1.86 -4.73 -2.08
C LEU A 32 0.71 -5.71 -1.87
N THR A 33 0.72 -6.84 -2.59
CA THR A 33 -0.26 -7.91 -2.41
C THR A 33 -0.23 -8.49 -0.99
N HIS A 34 0.97 -8.74 -0.45
CA HIS A 34 1.13 -9.22 0.92
C HIS A 34 0.61 -8.20 1.95
N TYR A 35 0.92 -6.92 1.77
CA TYR A 35 0.42 -5.84 2.62
C TYR A 35 -1.11 -5.79 2.65
N LEU A 36 -1.75 -5.80 1.47
CA LEU A 36 -3.21 -5.81 1.35
C LEU A 36 -3.86 -7.03 2.00
N TYR A 37 -3.22 -8.20 1.89
CA TYR A 37 -3.66 -9.41 2.57
C TYR A 37 -3.63 -9.26 4.09
N GLN A 38 -2.56 -8.67 4.64
CA GLN A 38 -2.45 -8.40 6.08
C GLN A 38 -3.51 -7.41 6.56
N CYS A 39 -3.72 -6.31 5.82
CA CYS A 39 -4.78 -5.33 6.06
C CYS A 39 -6.15 -6.00 6.17
N ARG A 40 -6.52 -6.83 5.17
CA ARG A 40 -7.79 -7.57 5.17
C ARG A 40 -7.92 -8.53 6.35
N ARG A 41 -6.85 -9.23 6.72
CA ARG A 41 -6.85 -10.18 7.85
C ARG A 41 -7.05 -9.52 9.21
N THR A 42 -6.62 -8.27 9.33
CA THR A 42 -6.60 -7.52 10.60
C THR A 42 -7.74 -6.51 10.69
N GLY A 43 -8.53 -6.35 9.62
CA GLY A 43 -9.60 -5.36 9.55
C GLY A 43 -9.08 -3.93 9.36
N TYR A 44 -7.81 -3.75 8.99
CA TYR A 44 -7.25 -2.45 8.67
C TYR A 44 -7.52 -2.12 7.20
N GLU A 45 -7.97 -0.90 6.96
CA GLU A 45 -8.10 -0.34 5.62
C GLU A 45 -7.00 0.70 5.41
N PRO A 46 -6.05 0.47 4.49
CA PRO A 46 -5.02 1.46 4.20
C PRO A 46 -5.63 2.69 3.52
N PRO A 47 -4.99 3.87 3.64
CA PRO A 47 -5.51 5.09 3.02
C PRO A 47 -5.56 4.92 1.50
N PRO A 48 -6.71 5.20 0.86
CA PRO A 48 -6.89 4.93 -0.56
C PRO A 48 -5.93 5.74 -1.43
N GLU A 49 -5.58 6.96 -1.03
CA GLU A 49 -4.64 7.84 -1.75
C GLU A 49 -3.22 7.23 -1.80
N LEU A 50 -2.74 6.68 -0.69
CA LEU A 50 -1.42 6.03 -0.62
C LEU A 50 -1.42 4.69 -1.38
N LEU A 51 -2.52 3.95 -1.31
CA LEU A 51 -2.67 2.72 -2.07
C LEU A 51 -2.68 2.99 -3.58
N GLN A 52 -3.34 4.06 -4.00
CA GLN A 52 -3.35 4.50 -5.40
C GLN A 52 -1.95 4.88 -5.86
N LEU A 53 -1.22 5.69 -5.07
CA LEU A 53 0.16 6.07 -5.37
C LEU A 53 1.10 4.86 -5.52
N ALA A 54 0.94 3.84 -4.67
CA ALA A 54 1.72 2.60 -4.78
C ALA A 54 1.43 1.86 -6.10
N ARG A 55 0.16 1.79 -6.52
CA ARG A 55 -0.26 1.16 -7.79
C ARG A 55 0.27 1.93 -9.00
N ASP A 56 0.13 3.25 -9.00
CA ASP A 56 0.64 4.12 -10.06
C ASP A 56 2.15 3.94 -10.28
N ASN A 57 2.94 3.84 -9.22
CA ASN A 57 4.38 3.61 -9.33
C ASN A 57 4.72 2.25 -9.96
N ILE A 58 3.97 1.20 -9.59
CA ILE A 58 4.14 -0.14 -10.17
C ILE A 58 3.77 -0.13 -11.66
N GLU A 59 2.64 0.48 -12.02
CA GLU A 59 2.17 0.58 -13.40
C GLU A 59 3.13 1.38 -14.27
N ARG A 60 3.63 2.52 -13.78
CA ARG A 60 4.66 3.31 -14.49
C ARG A 60 5.90 2.48 -14.78
N LYS A 61 6.40 1.69 -13.83
CA LYS A 61 7.55 0.81 -14.09
C LYS A 61 7.26 -0.24 -15.13
N ARG A 62 6.08 -0.85 -15.11
CA ARG A 62 5.67 -1.87 -16.09
C ARG A 62 5.67 -1.33 -17.52
N GLN A 63 5.46 -0.03 -17.73
CA GLN A 63 5.50 0.62 -19.06
C GLN A 63 6.92 0.97 -19.56
N VAL A 64 7.93 0.92 -18.69
CA VAL A 64 9.32 1.30 -19.02
C VAL A 64 10.18 0.09 -19.41
N PHE A 65 9.62 -1.13 -19.34
CA PHE A 65 10.28 -2.38 -19.75
C PHE A 65 9.58 -3.02 -20.95
#